data_AF-A0A9D1NQC4-F1
#
_entry.id   AF-A0A9D1NQC4-F1
#
_cell.length_a   1.000
_cell.length_b   1.000
_cell.length_c   1.000
_cell.angle_alpha   90.00
_cell.angle_beta   90.00
_cell.angle_gamma   90.00
#
_symmetry.space_group_name_H-M   'P 1'
#
loop_
_entity.id
_entity.type
_entity.pdbx_description
1 polymer ?
#
loop_
_entity_poly.entity_id
_entity_poly.type
_entity_poly.pdbx_seq_one_letter_code
_entity_poly.pdbx_strand_id
1 'polypeptide(L)'
;MKLKRILSIAISALLCLALLPTAVAAAGGTKVLVNGENILEAADYTVTCGEGTAVYNPVTLELTLNNATINTRGIGTGSAGIVTDGDLTVILVGANVIDLSASTPSASGVWADGNLTISSSSGGSLQSSGALVSWSAGDIKITGSVITVNSQSNNRSSVWSRNGSIYIENSTVTANGSYGALLGGKDIIIAASTVNSSCTVSGYNAIGTSGGKIEIRENSKITASAVSSAIYSTKEMVIDGSVVSSESTSSFGIASASTLAIQNGSDITAKGNGSGLSSGTNITISESKVQAAGATAAGIASNYGRIEVIGGSDITSTGTTAYSAYTGLKLSLQNDNLIELKVGSSESDAQHFDGSPYSAGVTFDSDDMNTLGSYTYAHVRVHTHVFDREVSSTDYLASEATCKEYASYYYSCECGAAGTATFSGTQLAEHVVSSALTYDDAGHWNACSTCDDKLNYEAHTLDFVIERYPTEAVSGSGHYECSVCGYVSASVPTYSAQPIPETVVTPSQPSDEDTSDVTLDEDNVPGSDVTIDEPVQSGQSDEEAESAAPNPQTGLIAPMGIILAAAMAALVGKRG
;
A
#
# COMPACT_ATOMS: atom_id res chain seq x y z
N MET A 1 -23.53 -81.79 -48.63
CA MET A 1 -23.58 -80.38 -49.11
C MET A 1 -24.67 -79.51 -48.47
N LYS A 2 -25.82 -80.05 -48.02
CA LYS A 2 -26.91 -79.22 -47.47
C LYS A 2 -26.63 -78.61 -46.09
N LEU A 3 -25.90 -79.29 -45.20
CA LEU A 3 -25.63 -78.79 -43.84
C LEU A 3 -24.66 -77.61 -43.79
N LYS A 4 -23.64 -77.57 -44.68
CA LYS A 4 -22.68 -76.46 -44.77
C LYS A 4 -23.32 -75.17 -45.33
N ARG A 5 -24.29 -75.28 -46.23
CA ARG A 5 -25.02 -74.12 -46.78
C ARG A 5 -25.98 -73.49 -45.75
N ILE A 6 -26.60 -74.31 -44.90
CA ILE A 6 -27.50 -73.82 -43.83
C ILE A 6 -26.70 -73.11 -42.72
N LEU A 7 -25.51 -73.62 -42.38
CA LEU A 7 -24.65 -73.00 -41.36
C LEU A 7 -24.10 -71.64 -41.83
N SER A 8 -23.73 -71.51 -43.11
CA SER A 8 -23.27 -70.22 -43.67
C SER A 8 -24.37 -69.16 -43.74
N ILE A 9 -25.62 -69.56 -44.04
CA ILE A 9 -26.77 -68.64 -44.05
C ILE A 9 -27.14 -68.23 -42.62
N ALA A 10 -27.08 -69.16 -41.65
CA ALA A 10 -27.34 -68.85 -40.25
C ALA A 10 -26.30 -67.91 -39.63
N ILE A 11 -25.00 -68.09 -39.96
CA ILE A 11 -23.93 -67.20 -39.48
C ILE A 11 -23.99 -65.83 -40.17
N SER A 12 -24.34 -65.76 -41.46
CA SER A 12 -24.53 -64.49 -42.16
C SER A 12 -25.76 -63.72 -41.66
N ALA A 13 -26.85 -64.42 -41.29
CA ALA A 13 -28.03 -63.79 -40.69
C ALA A 13 -27.76 -63.30 -39.26
N LEU A 14 -26.98 -64.04 -38.46
CA LEU A 14 -26.52 -63.58 -37.15
C LEU A 14 -25.57 -62.37 -37.22
N LEU A 15 -24.71 -62.31 -38.25
CA LEU A 15 -23.80 -61.18 -38.46
C LEU A 15 -24.54 -59.92 -38.92
N CYS A 16 -25.60 -60.06 -39.72
CA CYS A 16 -26.46 -58.94 -40.11
C CYS A 16 -27.36 -58.44 -38.97
N LEU A 17 -27.77 -59.29 -38.01
CA LEU A 17 -28.48 -58.85 -36.81
C LEU A 17 -27.57 -58.15 -35.78
N ALA A 18 -26.26 -58.42 -35.80
CA ALA A 18 -25.27 -57.73 -34.96
C ALA A 18 -24.78 -56.39 -35.53
N LEU A 19 -25.20 -56.05 -36.77
CA LEU A 19 -24.89 -54.78 -37.45
C LEU A 19 -26.10 -53.84 -37.53
N LEU A 20 -27.24 -54.20 -36.93
CA LEU A 20 -28.24 -53.19 -36.59
C LEU A 20 -27.58 -52.29 -35.53
N PRO A 21 -27.54 -50.96 -35.71
CA PRO A 21 -27.13 -50.09 -34.62
C PRO A 21 -28.00 -50.48 -33.44
N THR A 22 -27.39 -50.88 -32.33
CA THR A 22 -28.08 -50.82 -31.06
C THR A 22 -28.55 -49.37 -30.98
N ALA A 23 -29.84 -49.15 -31.22
CA ALA A 23 -30.50 -47.96 -30.72
C ALA A 23 -30.31 -48.09 -29.21
N VAL A 24 -29.20 -47.52 -28.73
CA VAL A 24 -29.12 -47.01 -27.38
C VAL A 24 -30.29 -46.05 -27.35
N ALA A 25 -31.40 -46.51 -26.80
CA ALA A 25 -32.41 -45.62 -26.29
C ALA A 25 -31.68 -44.83 -25.20
N ALA A 26 -31.07 -43.72 -25.59
CA ALA A 26 -30.76 -42.65 -24.66
C ALA A 26 -32.09 -42.31 -23.99
N ALA A 27 -32.13 -42.50 -22.69
CA ALA A 27 -33.24 -42.10 -21.85
C ALA A 27 -33.51 -40.61 -22.05
N GLY A 28 -34.69 -40.25 -22.57
CA GLY A 28 -35.17 -38.86 -22.70
C GLY A 28 -34.41 -38.03 -23.75
N GLY A 29 -35.11 -37.45 -24.71
CA GLY A 29 -34.50 -36.40 -25.54
C GLY A 29 -34.05 -35.23 -24.65
N THR A 30 -32.94 -34.57 -24.97
CA THR A 30 -32.50 -33.33 -24.33
C THR A 30 -33.69 -32.38 -24.29
N LYS A 31 -34.16 -32.00 -23.10
CA LYS A 31 -35.25 -31.05 -22.95
C LYS A 31 -34.67 -29.65 -22.96
N VAL A 32 -35.16 -28.75 -23.80
CA VAL A 32 -34.79 -27.32 -23.76
C VAL A 32 -36.07 -26.51 -23.61
N LEU A 33 -36.25 -25.90 -22.43
CA LEU A 33 -37.36 -25.00 -22.16
C LEU A 33 -36.89 -23.56 -22.17
N VAL A 34 -37.62 -22.68 -22.84
CA VAL A 34 -37.40 -21.24 -22.83
C VAL A 34 -38.74 -20.56 -22.63
N ASN A 35 -38.82 -19.64 -21.67
CA ASN A 35 -40.05 -18.89 -21.38
C ASN A 35 -41.30 -19.77 -21.15
N GLY A 36 -41.11 -20.94 -20.54
CA GLY A 36 -42.19 -21.90 -20.29
C GLY A 36 -42.50 -22.88 -21.43
N GLU A 37 -41.95 -22.67 -22.63
CA GLU A 37 -42.23 -23.46 -23.83
C GLU A 37 -41.09 -24.43 -24.16
N ASN A 38 -41.42 -25.60 -24.70
CA ASN A 38 -40.42 -26.53 -25.22
C ASN A 38 -39.98 -26.06 -26.62
N ILE A 39 -38.81 -25.42 -26.69
CA ILE A 39 -38.33 -24.82 -27.95
C ILE A 39 -38.06 -25.87 -29.04
N LEU A 40 -37.85 -27.13 -28.66
CA LEU A 40 -37.66 -28.24 -29.60
C LEU A 40 -38.95 -28.63 -30.34
N GLU A 41 -40.11 -28.26 -29.79
CA GLU A 41 -41.43 -28.48 -30.40
C GLU A 41 -41.95 -27.22 -31.09
N ALA A 42 -41.29 -26.07 -30.90
CA ALA A 42 -41.67 -24.81 -31.51
C ALA A 42 -41.30 -24.76 -33.00
N ALA A 43 -42.09 -24.04 -33.79
CA ALA A 43 -41.80 -23.82 -35.20
C ALA A 43 -40.44 -23.13 -35.36
N ASP A 44 -39.62 -23.64 -36.28
CA ASP A 44 -38.25 -23.15 -36.54
C ASP A 44 -37.38 -23.00 -35.28
N TYR A 45 -37.66 -23.81 -34.25
CA TYR A 45 -37.00 -23.77 -32.94
C TYR A 45 -36.96 -22.36 -32.33
N THR A 46 -38.05 -21.61 -32.49
CA THR A 46 -38.15 -20.21 -32.09
C THR A 46 -39.27 -19.99 -31.08
N VAL A 47 -38.95 -19.33 -29.95
CA VAL A 47 -39.92 -18.91 -28.92
C VAL A 47 -39.93 -17.39 -28.84
N THR A 48 -41.13 -16.81 -28.79
CA THR A 48 -41.33 -15.38 -28.55
C THR A 48 -41.09 -15.04 -27.08
N CYS A 49 -40.31 -14.00 -26.81
CA CYS A 49 -39.92 -13.58 -25.47
C CYS A 49 -40.15 -12.08 -25.32
N GLY A 50 -41.40 -11.68 -25.05
CA GLY A 50 -41.81 -10.28 -25.11
C GLY A 50 -41.71 -9.74 -26.54
N GLU A 51 -41.03 -8.60 -26.71
CA GLU A 51 -40.74 -8.01 -28.03
C GLU A 51 -39.56 -8.69 -28.75
N GLY A 52 -38.81 -9.55 -28.05
CA GLY A 52 -37.65 -10.26 -28.58
C GLY A 52 -37.92 -11.73 -28.87
N THR A 53 -36.84 -12.44 -29.22
CA THR A 53 -36.90 -13.85 -29.62
C THR A 53 -35.80 -14.68 -28.98
N ALA A 54 -36.10 -15.95 -28.79
CA ALA A 54 -35.14 -16.99 -28.46
C ALA A 54 -35.14 -18.04 -29.58
N VAL A 55 -33.98 -18.29 -30.19
CA VAL A 55 -33.82 -19.22 -31.32
C VAL A 55 -32.80 -20.29 -30.96
N TYR A 56 -33.18 -21.56 -31.03
CA TYR A 56 -32.30 -22.67 -30.67
C TYR A 56 -31.80 -23.45 -31.90
N ASN A 57 -30.51 -23.73 -31.94
CA ASN A 57 -29.90 -24.62 -32.92
C ASN A 57 -29.58 -25.97 -32.27
N PRO A 58 -30.34 -27.05 -32.59
CA PRO A 58 -30.13 -28.36 -31.99
C PRO A 58 -28.84 -29.07 -32.46
N VAL A 59 -28.19 -28.59 -33.51
CA VAL A 59 -26.92 -29.15 -34.01
C VAL A 59 -25.74 -28.60 -33.21
N THR A 60 -25.72 -27.29 -32.95
CA THR A 60 -24.63 -26.61 -32.23
C THR A 60 -24.90 -26.47 -30.74
N LEU A 61 -26.12 -26.78 -30.28
CA LEU A 61 -26.61 -26.58 -28.90
C LEU A 61 -26.58 -25.10 -28.47
N GLU A 62 -26.76 -24.20 -29.44
CA GLU A 62 -26.74 -22.75 -29.23
C GLU A 62 -28.15 -22.17 -29.13
N LEU A 63 -28.42 -21.43 -28.06
CA LEU A 63 -29.60 -20.63 -27.86
C LEU A 63 -29.26 -19.16 -28.05
N THR A 64 -29.73 -18.56 -29.14
CA THR A 64 -29.58 -17.12 -29.38
C THR A 64 -30.73 -16.37 -28.72
N LEU A 65 -30.42 -15.46 -27.81
CA LEU A 65 -31.37 -14.51 -27.23
C LEU A 65 -31.19 -13.16 -27.90
N ASN A 66 -32.25 -12.67 -28.54
CA ASN A 66 -32.25 -11.38 -29.24
C ASN A 66 -33.31 -10.45 -28.65
N ASN A 67 -32.85 -9.50 -27.83
CA ASN A 67 -33.69 -8.57 -27.06
C ASN A 67 -34.83 -9.27 -26.28
N ALA A 68 -34.57 -10.50 -25.83
CA ALA A 68 -35.56 -11.38 -25.25
C ALA A 68 -35.92 -10.95 -23.83
N THR A 69 -37.22 -10.90 -23.53
CA THR A 69 -37.76 -10.80 -22.17
C THR A 69 -38.42 -12.12 -21.78
N ILE A 70 -37.82 -12.83 -20.83
CA ILE A 70 -38.30 -14.12 -20.32
C ILE A 70 -38.88 -13.88 -18.93
N ASN A 71 -40.17 -14.14 -18.77
CA ASN A 71 -40.90 -13.90 -17.51
C ASN A 71 -41.65 -15.15 -17.01
N THR A 72 -41.65 -16.21 -17.83
CA THR A 72 -42.35 -17.45 -17.53
C THR A 72 -41.33 -18.56 -17.31
N ARG A 73 -41.52 -19.33 -16.25
CA ARG A 73 -40.63 -20.46 -15.93
C ARG A 73 -41.01 -21.70 -16.73
N GLY A 74 -40.02 -22.47 -17.14
CA GLY A 74 -40.19 -23.87 -17.55
C GLY A 74 -40.63 -24.74 -16.37
N ILE A 75 -41.66 -25.56 -16.57
CA ILE A 75 -42.12 -26.53 -15.55
C ILE A 75 -41.30 -27.83 -15.68
N GLY A 76 -40.58 -28.20 -14.61
CA GLY A 76 -39.71 -29.38 -14.55
C GLY A 76 -38.63 -29.30 -13.47
N THR A 77 -37.65 -30.21 -13.54
CA THR A 77 -36.38 -30.14 -12.78
C THR A 77 -35.72 -28.77 -13.02
N GLY A 78 -35.29 -28.10 -11.94
CA GLY A 78 -34.59 -26.82 -12.03
C GLY A 78 -35.46 -25.55 -11.97
N SER A 79 -36.72 -25.60 -12.44
CA SER A 79 -37.68 -24.47 -12.47
C SER A 79 -37.03 -23.11 -12.77
N ALA A 80 -36.72 -22.88 -14.05
CA ALA A 80 -35.98 -21.72 -14.50
C ALA A 80 -36.61 -21.06 -15.73
N GLY A 81 -36.18 -19.84 -16.07
CA GLY A 81 -36.59 -19.15 -17.30
C GLY A 81 -36.06 -19.88 -18.54
N ILE A 82 -34.86 -20.43 -18.43
CA ILE A 82 -34.23 -21.32 -19.41
C ILE A 82 -33.80 -22.61 -18.70
N VAL A 83 -34.24 -23.76 -19.20
CA VAL A 83 -33.89 -25.09 -18.64
C VAL A 83 -33.32 -25.96 -19.75
N THR A 84 -32.19 -26.62 -19.50
CA THR A 84 -31.70 -27.74 -20.31
C THR A 84 -31.28 -28.93 -19.44
N ASP A 85 -31.47 -30.15 -19.95
CA ASP A 85 -31.00 -31.39 -19.32
C ASP A 85 -29.56 -31.78 -19.77
N GLY A 86 -28.85 -30.89 -20.47
CA GLY A 86 -27.48 -31.12 -20.91
C GLY A 86 -26.69 -29.82 -21.05
N ASP A 87 -25.71 -29.80 -21.95
CA ASP A 87 -24.93 -28.61 -22.23
C ASP A 87 -25.77 -27.54 -22.94
N LEU A 88 -25.50 -26.27 -22.64
CA LEU A 88 -26.15 -25.13 -23.28
C LEU A 88 -25.15 -24.01 -23.51
N THR A 89 -25.13 -23.52 -24.74
CA THR A 89 -24.46 -22.27 -25.11
C THR A 89 -25.51 -21.20 -25.35
N VAL A 90 -25.46 -20.09 -24.63
CA VAL A 90 -26.33 -18.93 -24.83
C VAL A 90 -25.54 -17.85 -25.57
N ILE A 91 -26.08 -17.39 -26.69
CA ILE A 91 -25.53 -16.30 -27.49
C ILE A 91 -26.41 -15.07 -27.29
N LEU A 92 -25.83 -13.99 -26.76
CA LEU A 92 -26.54 -12.75 -26.46
C LEU A 92 -26.45 -11.77 -27.64
N VAL A 93 -27.61 -11.31 -28.09
CA VAL A 93 -27.79 -10.23 -29.06
C VAL A 93 -28.68 -9.16 -28.43
N GLY A 94 -28.22 -7.92 -28.40
CA GLY A 94 -28.95 -6.82 -27.76
C GLY A 94 -29.09 -6.98 -26.23
N ALA A 95 -30.14 -6.41 -25.65
CA ALA A 95 -30.36 -6.40 -24.21
C ALA A 95 -31.41 -7.46 -23.82
N ASN A 96 -30.98 -8.49 -23.09
CA ASN A 96 -31.85 -9.61 -22.71
C ASN A 96 -32.15 -9.56 -21.22
N VAL A 97 -33.37 -9.94 -20.86
CA VAL A 97 -33.85 -9.91 -19.46
C VAL A 97 -34.54 -11.24 -19.15
N ILE A 98 -34.13 -11.86 -18.05
CA ILE A 98 -34.85 -12.95 -17.40
C ILE A 98 -35.37 -12.41 -16.07
N ASP A 99 -36.66 -12.10 -16.01
CA ASP A 99 -37.30 -11.62 -14.79
C ASP A 99 -38.35 -12.60 -14.27
N LEU A 100 -37.96 -13.37 -13.26
CA LEU A 100 -38.82 -14.37 -12.62
C LEU A 100 -39.29 -13.94 -11.22
N SER A 101 -39.04 -12.68 -10.84
CA SER A 101 -39.31 -12.14 -9.50
C SER A 101 -40.77 -12.29 -9.06
N ALA A 102 -41.72 -12.21 -9.99
CA ALA A 102 -43.15 -12.39 -9.72
C ALA A 102 -43.56 -13.87 -9.50
N SER A 103 -42.75 -14.83 -9.94
CA SER A 103 -43.16 -16.23 -10.06
C SER A 103 -42.75 -17.11 -8.86
N THR A 104 -41.56 -16.90 -8.30
CA THR A 104 -41.05 -17.43 -7.01
C THR A 104 -39.64 -16.89 -6.75
N PRO A 105 -39.28 -16.46 -5.52
CA PRO A 105 -37.92 -15.96 -5.22
C PRO A 105 -36.79 -16.97 -5.45
N SER A 106 -37.10 -18.27 -5.48
CA SER A 106 -36.10 -19.35 -5.58
C SER A 106 -35.82 -19.83 -7.01
N ALA A 107 -36.48 -19.27 -8.04
CA ALA A 107 -36.30 -19.71 -9.42
C ALA A 107 -34.90 -19.37 -9.96
N SER A 108 -34.35 -20.24 -10.79
CA SER A 108 -33.11 -19.95 -11.53
C SER A 108 -33.43 -19.13 -12.78
N GLY A 109 -32.54 -18.23 -13.19
CA GLY A 109 -32.65 -17.60 -14.50
C GLY A 109 -32.36 -18.62 -15.59
N VAL A 110 -31.20 -19.26 -15.48
CA VAL A 110 -30.74 -20.34 -16.37
C VAL A 110 -30.39 -21.55 -15.52
N TRP A 111 -30.88 -22.71 -15.92
CA TRP A 111 -30.54 -24.00 -15.34
C TRP A 111 -30.03 -24.93 -16.43
N ALA A 112 -28.77 -25.35 -16.32
CA ALA A 112 -28.20 -26.39 -17.15
C ALA A 112 -27.81 -27.62 -16.30
N ASP A 113 -28.27 -28.81 -16.70
CA ASP A 113 -27.75 -30.08 -16.17
C ASP A 113 -26.52 -30.55 -16.96
N GLY A 114 -25.66 -29.61 -17.33
CA GLY A 114 -24.44 -29.78 -18.11
C GLY A 114 -23.59 -28.52 -18.03
N ASN A 115 -22.71 -28.30 -18.99
CA ASN A 115 -21.97 -27.05 -19.10
C ASN A 115 -22.89 -25.91 -19.51
N LEU A 116 -22.66 -24.73 -18.95
CA LEU A 116 -23.32 -23.49 -19.36
C LEU A 116 -22.27 -22.53 -19.90
N THR A 117 -22.35 -22.23 -21.20
CA THR A 117 -21.57 -21.16 -21.81
C THR A 117 -22.49 -19.98 -22.10
N ILE A 118 -22.07 -18.77 -21.75
CA ILE A 118 -22.73 -17.53 -22.14
C ILE A 118 -21.70 -16.68 -22.87
N SER A 119 -22.03 -16.32 -24.10
CA SER A 119 -21.20 -15.46 -24.91
C SER A 119 -22.03 -14.43 -25.65
N SER A 120 -21.35 -13.49 -26.28
CA SER A 120 -21.98 -12.40 -27.00
C SER A 120 -21.33 -12.20 -28.36
N SER A 121 -22.14 -11.91 -29.37
CA SER A 121 -21.66 -11.65 -30.74
C SER A 121 -21.32 -10.18 -30.98
N SER A 122 -21.79 -9.26 -30.11
CA SER A 122 -21.59 -7.81 -30.27
C SER A 122 -21.80 -7.01 -28.98
N GLY A 123 -21.37 -7.54 -27.83
CA GLY A 123 -21.53 -6.86 -26.52
C GLY A 123 -22.97 -6.86 -25.97
N GLY A 124 -23.83 -7.73 -26.47
CA GLY A 124 -25.13 -8.05 -25.88
C GLY A 124 -25.04 -8.44 -24.41
N SER A 125 -26.12 -8.15 -23.69
CA SER A 125 -26.18 -8.25 -22.23
C SER A 125 -27.30 -9.19 -21.77
N LEU A 126 -27.15 -9.69 -20.55
CA LEU A 126 -28.18 -10.46 -19.85
C LEU A 126 -28.35 -9.92 -18.43
N GLN A 127 -29.55 -9.44 -18.12
CA GLN A 127 -29.98 -9.19 -16.76
C GLN A 127 -30.86 -10.36 -16.28
N SER A 128 -30.57 -10.92 -15.12
CA SER A 128 -31.33 -12.02 -14.54
C SER A 128 -31.69 -11.74 -13.08
N SER A 129 -32.96 -11.87 -12.71
CA SER A 129 -33.39 -11.88 -11.30
C SER A 129 -33.27 -13.25 -10.64
N GLY A 130 -33.07 -14.31 -11.43
CA GLY A 130 -32.77 -15.66 -10.96
C GLY A 130 -31.30 -16.04 -11.12
N ALA A 131 -30.86 -17.05 -10.36
CA ALA A 131 -29.49 -17.57 -10.43
C ALA A 131 -29.15 -18.20 -11.80
N LEU A 132 -27.90 -18.05 -12.24
CA LEU A 132 -27.29 -18.82 -13.33
C LEU A 132 -26.67 -20.08 -12.72
N VAL A 133 -27.18 -21.25 -13.07
CA VAL A 133 -26.82 -22.51 -12.40
C VAL A 133 -26.42 -23.57 -13.40
N SER A 134 -25.28 -24.22 -13.10
CA SER A 134 -24.87 -25.51 -13.67
C SER A 134 -24.88 -26.57 -12.56
N TRP A 135 -25.65 -27.65 -12.75
CA TRP A 135 -25.99 -28.59 -11.68
C TRP A 135 -25.23 -29.92 -11.73
N SER A 136 -25.05 -30.50 -12.92
CA SER A 136 -24.19 -31.67 -13.10
C SER A 136 -22.72 -31.26 -13.02
N ALA A 137 -21.76 -32.14 -13.30
CA ALA A 137 -20.32 -31.85 -13.18
C ALA A 137 -19.78 -30.70 -14.06
N GLY A 138 -20.66 -29.94 -14.72
CA GLY A 138 -20.35 -28.98 -15.76
C GLY A 138 -19.91 -27.61 -15.29
N ASP A 139 -19.17 -26.95 -16.15
CA ASP A 139 -18.58 -25.63 -15.93
C ASP A 139 -19.55 -24.52 -16.31
N ILE A 140 -19.34 -23.33 -15.74
CA ILE A 140 -19.95 -22.09 -16.24
C ILE A 140 -18.85 -21.26 -16.90
N LYS A 141 -19.03 -20.93 -18.18
CA LYS A 141 -18.13 -20.04 -18.91
C LYS A 141 -18.89 -18.79 -19.35
N ILE A 142 -18.37 -17.61 -19.02
CA ILE A 142 -18.89 -16.30 -19.43
C ILE A 142 -17.78 -15.61 -20.23
N THR A 143 -18.04 -15.33 -21.50
CA THR A 143 -17.02 -14.76 -22.41
C THR A 143 -17.56 -13.58 -23.21
N GLY A 144 -16.82 -12.48 -23.28
CA GLY A 144 -17.17 -11.33 -24.11
C GLY A 144 -18.51 -10.67 -23.76
N SER A 145 -19.04 -10.86 -22.54
CA SER A 145 -20.44 -10.59 -22.21
C SER A 145 -20.61 -9.61 -21.05
N VAL A 146 -21.74 -8.91 -21.04
CA VAL A 146 -22.18 -8.09 -19.89
C VAL A 146 -23.32 -8.82 -19.17
N ILE A 147 -23.03 -9.33 -17.97
CA ILE A 147 -23.97 -10.14 -17.19
C ILE A 147 -24.27 -9.44 -15.88
N THR A 148 -25.56 -9.27 -15.57
CA THR A 148 -26.01 -8.77 -14.28
C THR A 148 -26.99 -9.76 -13.67
N VAL A 149 -26.61 -10.41 -12.58
CA VAL A 149 -27.47 -11.33 -11.82
C VAL A 149 -27.78 -10.73 -10.47
N ASN A 150 -29.05 -10.44 -10.22
CA ASN A 150 -29.56 -10.00 -8.93
C ASN A 150 -30.44 -11.10 -8.35
N SER A 151 -29.81 -12.15 -7.84
CA SER A 151 -30.50 -13.32 -7.32
C SER A 151 -31.12 -13.03 -5.95
N GLN A 152 -32.45 -13.07 -5.90
CA GLN A 152 -33.21 -13.07 -4.65
C GLN A 152 -33.36 -14.47 -4.04
N SER A 153 -32.68 -15.47 -4.61
CA SER A 153 -32.72 -16.83 -4.11
C SER A 153 -32.09 -16.95 -2.73
N ASN A 154 -32.79 -17.65 -1.84
CA ASN A 154 -32.34 -17.95 -0.48
C ASN A 154 -31.60 -19.30 -0.37
N ASN A 155 -31.39 -20.00 -1.48
CA ASN A 155 -30.77 -21.33 -1.49
C ASN A 155 -29.86 -21.60 -2.69
N ARG A 156 -29.66 -20.60 -3.56
CA ARG A 156 -28.79 -20.69 -4.74
C ARG A 156 -27.96 -19.43 -4.87
N SER A 157 -26.70 -19.65 -5.21
CA SER A 157 -25.78 -18.58 -5.55
C SER A 157 -26.09 -17.95 -6.90
N SER A 158 -25.76 -16.67 -7.07
CA SER A 158 -26.11 -15.91 -8.29
C SER A 158 -25.51 -16.52 -9.55
N VAL A 159 -24.25 -16.91 -9.49
CA VAL A 159 -23.61 -17.78 -10.47
C VAL A 159 -23.04 -18.95 -9.71
N TRP A 160 -23.55 -20.14 -10.02
CA TRP A 160 -23.21 -21.34 -9.28
C TRP A 160 -22.93 -22.51 -10.19
N SER A 161 -21.67 -22.94 -10.24
CA SER A 161 -21.34 -24.27 -10.73
C SER A 161 -21.22 -25.21 -9.53
N ARG A 162 -22.10 -26.22 -9.44
CA ARG A 162 -22.15 -27.09 -8.26
C ARG A 162 -20.93 -27.99 -8.12
N ASN A 163 -20.45 -28.52 -9.25
CA ASN A 163 -19.39 -29.54 -9.31
C ASN A 163 -18.33 -29.23 -10.39
N GLY A 164 -18.47 -28.11 -11.10
CA GLY A 164 -17.54 -27.64 -12.10
C GLY A 164 -16.86 -26.33 -11.67
N SER A 165 -16.13 -25.76 -12.62
CA SER A 165 -15.41 -24.50 -12.49
C SER A 165 -16.24 -23.34 -13.06
N ILE A 166 -15.85 -22.12 -12.71
CA ILE A 166 -16.35 -20.89 -13.32
C ILE A 166 -15.20 -20.20 -14.05
N TYR A 167 -15.43 -19.85 -15.31
CA TYR A 167 -14.51 -19.09 -16.15
C TYR A 167 -15.16 -17.79 -16.59
N ILE A 168 -14.53 -16.65 -16.29
CA ILE A 168 -15.00 -15.32 -16.70
C ILE A 168 -13.86 -14.67 -17.48
N GLU A 169 -14.09 -14.45 -18.77
CA GLU A 169 -13.07 -13.96 -19.71
C GLU A 169 -13.62 -12.77 -20.51
N ASN A 170 -12.87 -11.67 -20.60
CA ASN A 170 -13.25 -10.51 -21.44
C ASN A 170 -14.68 -10.01 -21.17
N SER A 171 -15.13 -10.09 -19.93
CA SER A 171 -16.53 -9.89 -19.53
C SER A 171 -16.67 -8.91 -18.37
N THR A 172 -17.84 -8.27 -18.30
CA THR A 172 -18.29 -7.50 -17.14
C THR A 172 -19.39 -8.28 -16.45
N VAL A 173 -19.15 -8.73 -15.22
CA VAL A 173 -20.11 -9.56 -14.46
C VAL A 173 -20.44 -8.88 -13.14
N THR A 174 -21.72 -8.59 -12.94
CA THR A 174 -22.27 -8.22 -11.63
C THR A 174 -23.05 -9.41 -11.09
N ALA A 175 -22.62 -9.96 -9.96
CA ALA A 175 -23.28 -11.08 -9.29
C ALA A 175 -23.66 -10.64 -7.87
N ASN A 176 -24.91 -10.28 -7.67
CA ASN A 176 -25.46 -9.94 -6.36
C ASN A 176 -26.37 -11.07 -5.92
N GLY A 177 -26.06 -11.71 -4.80
CA GLY A 177 -26.81 -12.85 -4.27
C GLY A 177 -27.26 -12.58 -2.84
N SER A 178 -28.45 -13.06 -2.48
CA SER A 178 -28.74 -13.21 -1.04
C SER A 178 -27.81 -14.28 -0.46
N TYR A 179 -27.65 -15.41 -1.14
CA TYR A 179 -26.60 -16.41 -0.91
C TYR A 179 -25.26 -16.00 -1.53
N GLY A 180 -24.26 -16.89 -1.52
CA GLY A 180 -22.97 -16.62 -2.17
C GLY A 180 -23.15 -16.13 -3.61
N ALA A 181 -22.30 -15.25 -4.10
CA ALA A 181 -22.54 -14.63 -5.41
C ALA A 181 -21.93 -15.44 -6.56
N LEU A 182 -20.61 -15.65 -6.53
CA LEU A 182 -19.88 -16.49 -7.48
C LEU A 182 -19.32 -17.71 -6.75
N LEU A 183 -19.98 -18.86 -6.88
CA LEU A 183 -19.55 -20.11 -6.24
C LEU A 183 -19.18 -21.19 -7.25
N GLY A 184 -17.92 -21.62 -7.22
CA GLY A 184 -17.42 -22.75 -8.01
C GLY A 184 -17.27 -24.00 -7.17
N GLY A 185 -17.76 -25.14 -7.68
CA GLY A 185 -17.50 -26.45 -7.09
C GLY A 185 -16.01 -26.81 -7.14
N LYS A 186 -15.36 -26.39 -8.22
CA LYS A 186 -13.91 -26.49 -8.46
C LYS A 186 -13.32 -25.09 -8.54
N ASP A 187 -12.70 -24.74 -9.66
CA ASP A 187 -11.89 -23.53 -9.78
C ASP A 187 -12.75 -22.32 -10.16
N ILE A 188 -12.27 -21.13 -9.82
CA ILE A 188 -12.77 -19.88 -10.39
C ILE A 188 -11.59 -19.19 -11.07
N ILE A 189 -11.71 -18.92 -12.36
CA ILE A 189 -10.70 -18.23 -13.15
C ILE A 189 -11.33 -16.97 -13.76
N ILE A 190 -10.74 -15.82 -13.46
CA ILE A 190 -11.17 -14.50 -13.95
C ILE A 190 -10.00 -13.86 -14.69
N ALA A 191 -10.20 -13.56 -15.97
CA ALA A 191 -9.16 -13.02 -16.86
C ALA A 191 -9.70 -11.89 -17.73
N ALA A 192 -8.95 -10.78 -17.83
CA ALA A 192 -9.31 -9.60 -18.61
C ALA A 192 -10.75 -9.11 -18.34
N SER A 193 -11.16 -9.13 -17.06
CA SER A 193 -12.57 -9.02 -16.69
C SER A 193 -12.83 -8.05 -15.56
N THR A 194 -14.01 -7.42 -15.57
CA THR A 194 -14.52 -6.65 -14.44
C THR A 194 -15.60 -7.45 -13.72
N VAL A 195 -15.43 -7.69 -12.42
CA VAL A 195 -16.38 -8.46 -11.62
C VAL A 195 -16.77 -7.70 -10.37
N ASN A 196 -18.07 -7.48 -10.18
CA ASN A 196 -18.65 -6.94 -8.96
C ASN A 196 -19.48 -8.04 -8.31
N SER A 197 -19.05 -8.52 -7.14
CA SER A 197 -19.68 -9.65 -6.46
C SER A 197 -20.10 -9.25 -5.06
N SER A 198 -21.37 -9.46 -4.70
CA SER A 198 -21.83 -9.17 -3.35
C SER A 198 -22.78 -10.22 -2.80
N CYS A 199 -22.64 -10.54 -1.51
CA CYS A 199 -23.62 -11.35 -0.80
C CYS A 199 -23.95 -10.84 0.61
N THR A 200 -25.21 -10.97 0.99
CA THR A 200 -25.73 -10.34 2.23
C THR A 200 -26.02 -11.35 3.35
N VAL A 201 -26.08 -12.66 3.07
CA VAL A 201 -26.31 -13.70 4.08
C VAL A 201 -25.00 -14.20 4.67
N SER A 202 -24.99 -14.45 5.98
CA SER A 202 -23.84 -15.03 6.69
C SER A 202 -23.57 -16.48 6.28
N GLY A 203 -22.31 -16.90 6.38
CA GLY A 203 -21.87 -18.25 6.01
C GLY A 203 -21.60 -18.46 4.52
N TYR A 204 -21.77 -17.43 3.68
CA TYR A 204 -21.47 -17.48 2.26
C TYR A 204 -20.50 -16.37 1.83
N ASN A 205 -19.72 -16.69 0.81
CA ASN A 205 -18.69 -15.81 0.26
C ASN A 205 -19.20 -15.10 -1.00
N ALA A 206 -18.71 -13.90 -1.27
CA ALA A 206 -19.03 -13.23 -2.51
C ALA A 206 -18.36 -13.94 -3.69
N ILE A 207 -17.10 -14.36 -3.54
CA ILE A 207 -16.38 -15.21 -4.49
C ILE A 207 -15.80 -16.38 -3.71
N GLY A 208 -16.19 -17.61 -4.04
CA GLY A 208 -15.84 -18.78 -3.24
C GLY A 208 -15.71 -20.06 -4.03
N THR A 209 -14.78 -20.92 -3.64
CA THR A 209 -14.71 -22.31 -4.13
C THR A 209 -15.07 -23.29 -3.02
N SER A 210 -15.56 -24.48 -3.38
CA SER A 210 -15.74 -25.59 -2.43
C SER A 210 -14.68 -26.70 -2.56
N GLY A 211 -13.89 -26.71 -3.64
CA GLY A 211 -12.83 -27.71 -3.82
C GLY A 211 -11.73 -27.33 -4.83
N GLY A 212 -11.62 -26.08 -5.23
CA GLY A 212 -10.70 -25.62 -6.26
C GLY A 212 -9.89 -24.38 -5.89
N LYS A 213 -9.12 -23.90 -6.87
CA LYS A 213 -8.29 -22.70 -6.77
C LYS A 213 -9.04 -21.47 -7.27
N ILE A 214 -8.52 -20.29 -6.92
CA ILE A 214 -8.96 -19.02 -7.50
C ILE A 214 -7.79 -18.37 -8.22
N GLU A 215 -7.99 -17.94 -9.46
CA GLU A 215 -6.99 -17.24 -10.26
C GLU A 215 -7.59 -15.98 -10.86
N ILE A 216 -6.99 -14.83 -10.56
CA ILE A 216 -7.42 -13.50 -11.04
C ILE A 216 -6.23 -12.91 -11.79
N ARG A 217 -6.38 -12.68 -13.09
CA ARG A 217 -5.25 -12.30 -13.95
C ARG A 217 -5.61 -11.32 -15.07
N GLU A 218 -4.60 -10.92 -15.82
CA GLU A 218 -4.74 -10.15 -17.07
C GLU A 218 -5.45 -8.81 -16.88
N ASN A 219 -5.03 -8.00 -15.89
CA ASN A 219 -5.63 -6.70 -15.59
C ASN A 219 -7.12 -6.78 -15.23
N SER A 220 -7.52 -7.85 -14.55
CA SER A 220 -8.89 -7.98 -14.06
C SER A 220 -9.13 -6.99 -12.91
N LYS A 221 -10.36 -6.49 -12.81
CA LYS A 221 -10.81 -5.58 -11.75
C LYS A 221 -11.95 -6.19 -10.96
N ILE A 222 -11.71 -6.45 -9.68
CA ILE A 222 -12.65 -7.17 -8.81
C ILE A 222 -13.08 -6.27 -7.66
N THR A 223 -14.39 -6.19 -7.44
CA THR A 223 -14.98 -5.67 -6.20
C THR A 223 -15.78 -6.78 -5.54
N ALA A 224 -15.45 -7.15 -4.31
CA ALA A 224 -16.13 -8.22 -3.59
C ALA A 224 -16.58 -7.76 -2.19
N SER A 225 -17.85 -7.98 -1.83
CA SER A 225 -18.34 -7.66 -0.48
C SER A 225 -19.22 -8.78 0.07
N ALA A 226 -18.95 -9.23 1.28
CA ALA A 226 -19.70 -10.30 1.92
C ALA A 226 -19.86 -10.09 3.42
N VAL A 227 -20.90 -10.72 3.99
CA VAL A 227 -20.94 -10.88 5.44
C VAL A 227 -19.83 -11.84 5.88
N SER A 228 -19.71 -13.02 5.27
CA SER A 228 -18.58 -13.93 5.50
C SER A 228 -17.35 -13.47 4.69
N SER A 229 -16.45 -14.37 4.28
CA SER A 229 -15.27 -13.97 3.52
C SER A 229 -15.64 -13.35 2.18
N ALA A 230 -15.03 -12.23 1.81
CA ALA A 230 -15.35 -11.61 0.52
C ALA A 230 -14.80 -12.47 -0.64
N ILE A 231 -13.55 -12.92 -0.54
CA ILE A 231 -12.96 -13.87 -1.49
C ILE A 231 -12.34 -15.04 -0.71
N TYR A 232 -12.73 -16.27 -1.03
CA TYR A 232 -12.24 -17.47 -0.36
C TYR A 232 -11.90 -18.61 -1.33
N SER A 233 -10.64 -19.05 -1.32
CA SER A 233 -10.20 -20.23 -2.07
C SER A 233 -9.95 -21.41 -1.12
N THR A 234 -10.46 -22.58 -1.47
CA THR A 234 -10.18 -23.84 -0.73
C THR A 234 -8.83 -24.45 -1.08
N LYS A 235 -8.22 -24.00 -2.18
CA LYS A 235 -6.85 -24.33 -2.56
C LYS A 235 -6.05 -23.05 -2.77
N GLU A 236 -4.97 -23.14 -3.54
CA GLU A 236 -4.16 -22.01 -3.95
C GLU A 236 -5.01 -20.84 -4.48
N MET A 237 -4.54 -19.64 -4.23
CA MET A 237 -5.05 -18.42 -4.82
C MET A 237 -3.90 -17.63 -5.45
N VAL A 238 -4.10 -17.19 -6.69
CA VAL A 238 -3.16 -16.34 -7.41
C VAL A 238 -3.88 -15.09 -7.89
N ILE A 239 -3.31 -13.91 -7.59
CA ILE A 239 -3.73 -12.61 -8.12
C ILE A 239 -2.54 -12.03 -8.86
N ASP A 240 -2.67 -11.87 -10.17
CA ASP A 240 -1.58 -11.56 -11.09
C ASP A 240 -1.92 -10.33 -11.95
N GLY A 241 -1.15 -9.26 -11.79
CA GLY A 241 -1.33 -7.99 -12.52
C GLY A 241 -2.77 -7.51 -12.53
N SER A 242 -3.45 -7.54 -11.38
CA SER A 242 -4.89 -7.28 -11.28
C SER A 242 -5.23 -6.38 -10.08
N VAL A 243 -6.39 -5.74 -10.14
CA VAL A 243 -6.89 -4.84 -9.08
C VAL A 243 -8.01 -5.50 -8.32
N VAL A 244 -7.89 -5.60 -7.00
CA VAL A 244 -8.90 -6.24 -6.14
C VAL A 244 -9.23 -5.36 -4.95
N SER A 245 -10.52 -5.03 -4.80
CA SER A 245 -11.07 -4.42 -3.58
C SER A 245 -12.05 -5.39 -2.94
N SER A 246 -11.81 -5.76 -1.69
CA SER A 246 -12.62 -6.76 -0.97
C SER A 246 -12.94 -6.33 0.45
N GLU A 247 -14.18 -6.56 0.89
CA GLU A 247 -14.62 -6.20 2.24
C GLU A 247 -15.51 -7.30 2.87
N SER A 248 -15.10 -7.77 4.04
CA SER A 248 -15.85 -8.73 4.86
C SER A 248 -16.22 -8.13 6.22
N THR A 249 -17.47 -8.32 6.64
CA THR A 249 -17.95 -7.81 7.94
C THR A 249 -17.87 -8.82 9.09
N SER A 250 -17.56 -10.10 8.84
CA SER A 250 -17.42 -11.13 9.91
C SER A 250 -16.23 -12.08 9.77
N SER A 251 -15.47 -12.01 8.67
CA SER A 251 -14.40 -12.97 8.37
C SER A 251 -13.28 -12.29 7.57
N PHE A 252 -12.72 -12.94 6.56
CA PHE A 252 -11.54 -12.45 5.83
C PHE A 252 -11.89 -11.57 4.64
N GLY A 253 -11.07 -10.56 4.35
CA GLY A 253 -11.16 -9.84 3.08
C GLY A 253 -10.84 -10.79 1.92
N ILE A 254 -9.63 -11.33 1.93
CA ILE A 254 -9.17 -12.36 0.99
C ILE A 254 -8.53 -13.50 1.79
N ALA A 255 -8.95 -14.73 1.52
CA ALA A 255 -8.37 -15.90 2.16
C ALA A 255 -8.16 -17.08 1.20
N SER A 256 -7.05 -17.78 1.39
CA SER A 256 -6.81 -19.11 0.81
C SER A 256 -6.61 -20.13 1.93
N ALA A 257 -7.19 -21.33 1.81
CA ALA A 257 -6.88 -22.43 2.71
C ALA A 257 -5.48 -23.05 2.44
N SER A 258 -4.80 -22.64 1.35
CA SER A 258 -3.48 -23.10 0.95
C SER A 258 -2.55 -21.90 0.78
N THR A 259 -1.90 -21.72 -0.38
CA THR A 259 -1.01 -20.60 -0.68
C THR A 259 -1.77 -19.42 -1.26
N LEU A 260 -1.29 -18.20 -0.97
CA LEU A 260 -1.74 -16.96 -1.60
C LEU A 260 -0.56 -16.27 -2.26
N ALA A 261 -0.63 -16.08 -3.58
CA ALA A 261 0.35 -15.32 -4.35
C ALA A 261 -0.29 -14.04 -4.91
N ILE A 262 0.36 -12.90 -4.68
CA ILE A 262 0.00 -11.59 -5.23
C ILE A 262 1.23 -11.08 -5.99
N GLN A 263 1.09 -10.83 -7.30
CA GLN A 263 2.26 -10.63 -8.16
C GLN A 263 2.03 -9.64 -9.32
N ASN A 264 3.14 -9.25 -9.94
CA ASN A 264 3.23 -8.52 -11.22
C ASN A 264 2.41 -7.22 -11.27
N GLY A 265 2.55 -6.34 -10.27
CA GLY A 265 1.88 -5.05 -10.26
C GLY A 265 0.42 -5.12 -9.82
N SER A 266 0.04 -6.15 -9.06
CA SER A 266 -1.31 -6.23 -8.49
C SER A 266 -1.54 -5.10 -7.47
N ASP A 267 -2.75 -4.55 -7.43
CA ASP A 267 -3.17 -3.52 -6.47
C ASP A 267 -4.36 -4.02 -5.65
N ILE A 268 -4.09 -4.30 -4.37
CA ILE A 268 -5.01 -5.01 -3.47
C ILE A 268 -5.41 -4.10 -2.33
N THR A 269 -6.71 -3.99 -2.10
CA THR A 269 -7.29 -3.46 -0.87
C THR A 269 -8.18 -4.54 -0.25
N ALA A 270 -7.76 -5.10 0.88
CA ALA A 270 -8.45 -6.20 1.52
C ALA A 270 -8.79 -5.88 2.98
N LYS A 271 -10.09 -5.77 3.28
CA LYS A 271 -10.61 -5.47 4.60
C LYS A 271 -11.39 -6.66 5.13
N GLY A 272 -10.98 -7.20 6.27
CA GLY A 272 -11.70 -8.27 6.95
C GLY A 272 -12.03 -7.86 8.39
N ASN A 273 -13.18 -8.31 8.89
CA ASN A 273 -13.40 -8.27 10.33
C ASN A 273 -12.42 -9.20 11.06
N GLY A 274 -12.07 -10.34 10.46
CA GLY A 274 -10.89 -11.14 10.78
C GLY A 274 -9.63 -10.48 10.21
N SER A 275 -8.84 -11.21 9.42
CA SER A 275 -7.67 -10.64 8.71
C SER A 275 -8.06 -10.03 7.37
N GLY A 276 -7.32 -9.00 6.95
CA GLY A 276 -7.44 -8.45 5.60
C GLY A 276 -7.04 -9.51 4.57
N LEU A 277 -5.82 -10.04 4.70
CA LEU A 277 -5.32 -11.18 3.95
C LEU A 277 -5.06 -12.38 4.87
N SER A 278 -5.45 -13.57 4.45
CA SER A 278 -5.12 -14.80 5.16
C SER A 278 -4.70 -15.92 4.21
N SER A 279 -3.74 -16.74 4.62
CA SER A 279 -3.50 -18.02 3.98
C SER A 279 -3.34 -19.15 5.00
N GLY A 280 -3.71 -20.36 4.60
CA GLY A 280 -3.43 -21.56 5.36
C GLY A 280 -1.93 -21.85 5.44
N THR A 281 -1.18 -21.58 4.37
CA THR A 281 0.26 -21.85 4.30
C THR A 281 1.03 -20.58 4.01
N ASN A 282 1.65 -20.43 2.84
CA ASN A 282 2.51 -19.29 2.55
C ASN A 282 1.73 -18.17 1.85
N ILE A 283 2.07 -16.93 2.21
CA ILE A 283 1.75 -15.73 1.44
C ILE A 283 3.01 -15.27 0.72
N THR A 284 2.92 -15.01 -0.58
CA THR A 284 3.99 -14.36 -1.36
C THR A 284 3.42 -13.11 -2.02
N ILE A 285 4.07 -11.96 -1.80
CA ILE A 285 3.72 -10.69 -2.42
C ILE A 285 4.96 -10.20 -3.17
N SER A 286 4.82 -9.96 -4.48
CA SER A 286 5.94 -9.58 -5.35
C SER A 286 5.56 -8.43 -6.27
N GLU A 287 6.41 -7.39 -6.30
CA GLU A 287 6.22 -6.21 -7.17
C GLU A 287 4.77 -5.69 -7.16
N SER A 288 4.13 -5.60 -5.99
CA SER A 288 2.69 -5.33 -5.88
C SER A 288 2.36 -4.37 -4.75
N LYS A 289 1.21 -3.71 -4.86
CA LYS A 289 0.66 -2.84 -3.83
C LYS A 289 -0.41 -3.57 -3.03
N VAL A 290 -0.31 -3.53 -1.70
CA VAL A 290 -1.27 -4.19 -0.80
C VAL A 290 -1.62 -3.28 0.36
N GLN A 291 -2.91 -3.07 0.57
CA GLN A 291 -3.47 -2.47 1.77
C GLN A 291 -4.38 -3.51 2.44
N ALA A 292 -3.88 -4.14 3.50
CA ALA A 292 -4.56 -5.21 4.21
C ALA A 292 -4.94 -4.76 5.63
N ALA A 293 -6.23 -4.80 5.95
CA ALA A 293 -6.75 -4.38 7.25
C ALA A 293 -7.59 -5.48 7.90
N GLY A 294 -7.21 -5.88 9.11
CA GLY A 294 -7.95 -6.84 9.94
C GLY A 294 -8.52 -6.18 11.19
N ALA A 295 -9.83 -6.22 11.41
CA ALA A 295 -10.44 -5.53 12.56
C ALA A 295 -10.22 -6.23 13.90
N THR A 296 -10.18 -7.56 13.90
CA THR A 296 -10.09 -8.40 15.12
C THR A 296 -8.92 -9.39 15.07
N ALA A 297 -8.15 -9.39 13.99
CA ALA A 297 -6.98 -10.24 13.79
C ALA A 297 -5.85 -9.45 13.12
N ALA A 298 -4.78 -10.16 12.74
CA ALA A 298 -3.67 -9.53 12.02
C ALA A 298 -4.12 -8.95 10.67
N GLY A 299 -3.49 -7.87 10.21
CA GLY A 299 -3.75 -7.35 8.85
C GLY A 299 -3.46 -8.39 7.78
N ILE A 300 -2.29 -9.04 7.87
CA ILE A 300 -1.87 -10.15 7.01
C ILE A 300 -1.51 -11.35 7.89
N ALA A 301 -2.16 -12.49 7.65
CA ALA A 301 -2.00 -13.71 8.43
C ALA A 301 -1.62 -14.94 7.59
N SER A 302 -0.61 -15.66 8.04
CA SER A 302 -0.12 -16.91 7.46
C SER A 302 -0.12 -17.99 8.54
N ASN A 303 -1.15 -18.86 8.50
CA ASN A 303 -1.50 -19.70 9.64
C ASN A 303 -0.51 -20.84 9.92
N TYR A 304 0.06 -21.43 8.88
CA TYR A 304 1.02 -22.54 8.99
C TYR A 304 2.28 -22.35 8.15
N GLY A 305 2.48 -21.16 7.58
CA GLY A 305 3.62 -20.88 6.71
C GLY A 305 4.24 -19.51 6.97
N ARG A 306 4.99 -19.04 5.98
CA ARG A 306 5.68 -17.75 5.96
C ARG A 306 4.94 -16.70 5.16
N ILE A 307 5.21 -15.46 5.49
CA ILE A 307 4.94 -14.32 4.60
C ILE A 307 6.25 -13.96 3.93
N GLU A 308 6.27 -13.90 2.60
CA GLU A 308 7.42 -13.39 1.84
C GLU A 308 7.00 -12.17 1.03
N VAL A 309 7.76 -11.09 1.20
CA VAL A 309 7.68 -9.88 0.39
C VAL A 309 8.89 -9.82 -0.51
N ILE A 310 8.67 -9.61 -1.81
CA ILE A 310 9.70 -9.65 -2.84
C ILE A 310 9.72 -8.34 -3.61
N GLY A 311 10.93 -7.82 -3.79
CA GLY A 311 11.22 -6.71 -4.70
C GLY A 311 10.51 -5.41 -4.31
N GLY A 312 10.02 -4.67 -5.30
CA GLY A 312 9.43 -3.34 -5.19
C GLY A 312 8.02 -3.27 -4.61
N SER A 313 7.63 -4.20 -3.74
CA SER A 313 6.29 -4.22 -3.16
C SER A 313 6.05 -3.07 -2.17
N ASP A 314 4.83 -2.54 -2.16
CA ASP A 314 4.35 -1.48 -1.25
C ASP A 314 3.17 -2.01 -0.43
N ILE A 315 3.42 -2.36 0.84
CA ILE A 315 2.50 -3.14 1.66
C ILE A 315 2.21 -2.41 2.95
N THR A 316 0.98 -1.94 3.12
CA THR A 316 0.43 -1.50 4.40
C THR A 316 -0.37 -2.63 5.02
N SER A 317 -0.01 -3.02 6.24
CA SER A 317 -0.74 -4.02 7.03
C SER A 317 -1.19 -3.44 8.36
N THR A 318 -2.49 -3.51 8.64
CA THR A 318 -3.08 -3.01 9.88
C THR A 318 -3.98 -4.04 10.54
N GLY A 319 -3.90 -4.16 11.86
CA GLY A 319 -4.83 -5.00 12.62
C GLY A 319 -4.52 -5.07 14.10
N THR A 320 -5.01 -6.08 14.81
CA THR A 320 -4.63 -6.30 16.23
C THR A 320 -3.14 -6.59 16.39
N THR A 321 -2.54 -7.10 15.32
CA THR A 321 -1.11 -7.03 15.03
C THR A 321 -0.95 -6.77 13.53
N ALA A 322 0.17 -6.19 13.11
CA ALA A 322 0.42 -5.96 11.69
C ALA A 322 0.61 -7.28 10.94
N TYR A 323 1.37 -8.23 11.49
CA TYR A 323 1.69 -9.50 10.85
C TYR A 323 1.52 -10.67 11.81
N SER A 324 0.99 -11.78 11.30
CA SER A 324 1.02 -13.07 11.99
C SER A 324 1.50 -14.15 11.01
N ALA A 325 2.65 -14.76 11.28
CA ALA A 325 3.21 -15.79 10.41
C ALA A 325 3.85 -16.89 11.23
N TYR A 326 3.41 -18.14 11.04
CA TYR A 326 3.88 -19.28 11.82
C TYR A 326 5.37 -19.58 11.63
N THR A 327 5.87 -19.47 10.40
CA THR A 327 7.29 -19.69 10.08
C THR A 327 8.04 -18.40 9.76
N GLY A 328 7.50 -17.25 10.17
CA GLY A 328 8.15 -15.94 10.08
C GLY A 328 7.86 -15.13 8.81
N LEU A 329 8.46 -13.94 8.78
CA LEU A 329 8.44 -12.98 7.67
C LEU A 329 9.80 -13.02 6.95
N LYS A 330 9.78 -12.88 5.62
CA LYS A 330 11.00 -12.71 4.83
C LYS A 330 10.83 -11.53 3.87
N LEU A 331 11.83 -10.65 3.85
CA LEU A 331 11.94 -9.57 2.88
C LEU A 331 13.07 -9.92 1.91
N SER A 332 12.74 -10.07 0.63
CA SER A 332 13.67 -10.45 -0.43
C SER A 332 13.87 -9.27 -1.37
N LEU A 333 15.10 -8.73 -1.43
CA LEU A 333 15.44 -7.61 -2.32
C LEU A 333 15.49 -8.04 -3.79
N GLN A 334 15.21 -7.08 -4.68
CA GLN A 334 15.49 -7.14 -6.11
C GLN A 334 16.07 -5.81 -6.57
N ASN A 335 16.88 -5.82 -7.63
CA ASN A 335 17.41 -4.63 -8.30
C ASN A 335 18.22 -3.67 -7.40
N ASP A 336 18.97 -4.21 -6.42
CA ASP A 336 19.80 -3.43 -5.47
C ASP A 336 19.02 -2.38 -4.64
N ASN A 337 17.69 -2.48 -4.59
CA ASN A 337 16.84 -1.58 -3.82
C ASN A 337 16.97 -1.83 -2.31
N LEU A 338 17.12 -0.77 -1.53
CA LEU A 338 16.91 -0.82 -0.07
C LEU A 338 15.41 -1.05 0.20
N ILE A 339 15.08 -1.93 1.15
CA ILE A 339 13.69 -2.12 1.61
C ILE A 339 13.58 -1.58 3.03
N GLU A 340 12.62 -0.68 3.28
CA GLU A 340 12.27 -0.25 4.62
C GLU A 340 11.07 -1.04 5.14
N LEU A 341 11.14 -1.45 6.40
CA LEU A 341 10.01 -1.84 7.22
C LEU A 341 9.84 -0.75 8.30
N LYS A 342 8.71 -0.04 8.25
CA LYS A 342 8.28 0.86 9.33
C LYS A 342 7.15 0.22 10.13
N VAL A 343 7.15 0.38 11.45
CA VAL A 343 6.18 -0.20 12.38
C VAL A 343 5.72 0.84 13.40
N GLY A 344 4.49 0.70 13.89
CA GLY A 344 3.91 1.61 14.86
C GLY A 344 2.51 1.20 15.27
N SER A 345 1.77 2.13 15.86
CA SER A 345 0.33 1.95 16.10
C SER A 345 -0.50 2.38 14.88
N SER A 346 0.05 3.27 14.07
CA SER A 346 -0.52 3.93 12.90
C SER A 346 0.59 4.36 11.93
N GLU A 347 0.22 4.98 10.80
CA GLU A 347 1.19 5.59 9.89
C GLU A 347 1.91 6.79 10.51
N SER A 348 1.22 7.57 11.36
CA SER A 348 1.75 8.83 11.91
C SER A 348 2.87 8.65 12.95
N ASP A 349 2.88 7.52 13.65
CA ASP A 349 3.89 7.17 14.66
C ASP A 349 4.85 6.09 14.16
N ALA A 350 4.76 5.69 12.88
CA ALA A 350 5.56 4.60 12.33
C ALA A 350 7.06 4.97 12.31
N GLN A 351 7.88 4.10 12.90
CA GLN A 351 9.33 4.21 12.94
C GLN A 351 9.99 3.02 12.25
N HIS A 352 11.25 3.14 11.88
CA HIS A 352 12.02 2.02 11.35
C HIS A 352 12.03 0.85 12.36
N PHE A 353 11.70 -0.36 11.89
CA PHE A 353 11.95 -1.57 12.65
C PHE A 353 13.47 -1.79 12.77
N ASP A 354 13.90 -2.60 13.74
CA ASP A 354 15.33 -2.83 13.97
C ASP A 354 16.06 -3.32 12.70
N GLY A 355 17.19 -2.70 12.40
CA GLY A 355 17.98 -2.91 11.18
C GLY A 355 17.40 -2.33 9.88
N SER A 356 16.20 -1.75 9.88
CA SER A 356 15.60 -1.08 8.70
C SER A 356 16.24 0.30 8.47
N PRO A 357 16.53 0.73 7.23
CA PRO A 357 16.26 0.02 5.98
C PRO A 357 17.31 -1.07 5.70
N TYR A 358 16.87 -2.17 5.09
CA TYR A 358 17.71 -3.33 4.82
C TYR A 358 18.38 -3.23 3.44
N SER A 359 19.70 -3.47 3.41
CA SER A 359 20.51 -3.53 2.19
C SER A 359 20.73 -4.94 1.64
N ALA A 360 20.24 -5.95 2.34
CA ALA A 360 20.25 -7.35 1.94
C ALA A 360 18.94 -8.02 2.37
N GLY A 361 18.62 -9.17 1.77
CA GLY A 361 17.43 -9.93 2.14
C GLY A 361 17.50 -10.35 3.61
N VAL A 362 16.40 -10.15 4.33
CA VAL A 362 16.28 -10.44 5.76
C VAL A 362 15.18 -11.47 6.01
N THR A 363 15.44 -12.39 6.94
CA THR A 363 14.44 -13.36 7.44
C THR A 363 14.29 -13.11 8.93
N PHE A 364 13.05 -12.85 9.35
CA PHE A 364 12.70 -12.52 10.72
C PHE A 364 12.57 -13.83 11.50
N ASP A 365 13.34 -13.96 12.57
CA ASP A 365 13.28 -15.13 13.43
C ASP A 365 12.09 -15.05 14.42
N SER A 366 12.02 -15.96 15.38
CA SER A 366 10.92 -15.98 16.35
C SER A 366 10.88 -14.75 17.25
N ASP A 367 12.04 -14.19 17.61
CA ASP A 367 12.14 -13.06 18.53
C ASP A 367 11.79 -11.76 17.80
N ASP A 368 12.22 -11.64 16.55
CA ASP A 368 11.80 -10.56 15.65
C ASP A 368 10.28 -10.58 15.47
N MET A 369 9.69 -11.76 15.21
CA MET A 369 8.25 -11.91 15.02
C MET A 369 7.44 -11.63 16.30
N ASN A 370 7.97 -12.00 17.47
CA ASN A 370 7.35 -11.66 18.75
C ASN A 370 7.33 -10.14 18.97
N THR A 371 8.42 -9.46 18.62
CA THR A 371 8.52 -7.99 18.71
C THR A 371 7.58 -7.32 17.71
N LEU A 372 7.57 -7.78 16.45
CA LEU A 372 6.66 -7.32 15.40
C LEU A 372 5.18 -7.51 15.79
N GLY A 373 4.89 -8.57 16.55
CA GLY A 373 3.58 -8.89 17.10
C GLY A 373 2.96 -7.81 17.99
N SER A 374 3.79 -6.93 18.56
CA SER A 374 3.33 -5.83 19.44
C SER A 374 2.81 -4.60 18.69
N TYR A 375 3.09 -4.49 17.38
CA TYR A 375 2.68 -3.36 16.56
C TYR A 375 1.38 -3.65 15.82
N THR A 376 0.49 -2.67 15.74
CA THR A 376 -0.80 -2.77 15.02
C THR A 376 -0.71 -2.25 13.58
N TYR A 377 0.40 -1.59 13.22
CA TYR A 377 0.69 -1.06 11.90
C TYR A 377 2.08 -1.49 11.44
N ALA A 378 2.19 -1.89 10.18
CA ALA A 378 3.46 -2.02 9.49
C ALA A 378 3.35 -1.58 8.03
N HIS A 379 4.43 -0.97 7.54
CA HIS A 379 4.58 -0.55 6.15
C HIS A 379 5.89 -1.08 5.60
N VAL A 380 5.82 -1.89 4.55
CA VAL A 380 6.98 -2.33 3.78
C VAL A 380 6.98 -1.61 2.45
N ARG A 381 8.07 -0.96 2.08
CA ARG A 381 8.23 -0.35 0.76
C ARG A 381 9.71 -0.26 0.37
N VAL A 382 9.96 0.08 -0.89
CA VAL A 382 11.29 0.50 -1.33
C VAL A 382 11.67 1.80 -0.63
N HIS A 383 12.82 1.80 0.05
CA HIS A 383 13.35 2.98 0.72
C HIS A 383 13.84 3.98 -0.33
N THR A 384 13.33 5.21 -0.24
CA THR A 384 13.77 6.32 -1.10
C THR A 384 14.57 7.31 -0.27
N HIS A 385 15.79 7.62 -0.71
CA HIS A 385 16.61 8.62 -0.03
C HIS A 385 16.05 10.03 -0.26
N VAL A 386 15.66 10.68 0.83
CA VAL A 386 15.40 12.11 0.91
C VAL A 386 16.47 12.71 1.82
N PHE A 387 17.30 13.61 1.30
CA PHE A 387 18.42 14.24 2.02
C PHE A 387 18.06 15.68 2.41
N ASP A 388 17.27 15.83 3.47
CA ASP A 388 16.72 17.11 3.94
C ASP A 388 17.07 17.42 5.40
N ARG A 389 17.77 16.52 6.10
CA ARG A 389 18.13 16.72 7.51
C ARG A 389 19.45 17.46 7.66
N GLU A 390 19.43 18.48 8.51
CA GLU A 390 20.61 19.27 8.88
C GLU A 390 21.18 18.74 10.21
N VAL A 391 22.12 17.78 10.12
CA VAL A 391 22.77 17.18 11.29
C VAL A 391 24.25 17.57 11.31
N SER A 392 24.63 18.47 12.20
CA SER A 392 26.00 18.98 12.34
C SER A 392 26.90 18.03 13.14
N SER A 393 27.04 16.77 12.70
CA SER A 393 27.92 15.77 13.32
C SER A 393 29.13 15.46 12.42
N THR A 394 30.14 14.80 13.00
CA THR A 394 31.33 14.36 12.26
C THR A 394 31.02 13.36 11.15
N ASP A 395 29.94 12.60 11.28
CA ASP A 395 29.53 11.60 10.27
C ASP A 395 29.09 12.24 8.96
N TYR A 396 28.67 13.51 9.02
CA TYR A 396 28.22 14.29 7.86
C TYR A 396 29.16 15.44 7.53
N LEU A 397 30.33 15.54 8.15
CA LEU A 397 31.25 16.65 7.94
C LEU A 397 31.80 16.63 6.50
N ALA A 398 31.56 17.71 5.75
CA ALA A 398 32.09 17.92 4.41
C ALA A 398 33.40 18.72 4.45
N SER A 399 33.45 19.75 5.29
CA SER A 399 34.66 20.55 5.54
C SER A 399 34.67 21.12 6.96
N GLU A 400 35.84 21.16 7.59
CA GLU A 400 36.02 21.79 8.91
C GLU A 400 35.81 23.31 8.84
N ALA A 401 35.40 23.90 9.97
CA ALA A 401 35.34 25.35 10.10
C ALA A 401 36.76 25.93 10.14
N THR A 402 36.90 27.15 9.62
CA THR A 402 38.06 28.01 9.84
C THR A 402 37.64 29.26 10.60
N CYS A 403 38.58 30.14 10.92
CA CYS A 403 38.27 31.43 11.53
C CYS A 403 37.65 32.44 10.53
N LYS A 404 37.50 32.08 9.25
CA LYS A 404 36.86 32.92 8.22
C LYS A 404 35.66 32.23 7.54
N GLU A 405 35.56 30.92 7.62
CA GLU A 405 34.53 30.12 6.95
C GLU A 405 33.92 29.10 7.92
N TYR A 406 32.59 28.96 7.90
CA TYR A 406 31.91 27.95 8.70
C TYR A 406 32.24 26.53 8.22
N ALA A 407 32.11 25.55 9.10
CA ALA A 407 32.10 24.15 8.69
C ALA A 407 30.95 23.92 7.70
N SER A 408 31.13 23.00 6.76
CA SER A 408 30.05 22.53 5.89
C SER A 408 29.74 21.07 6.21
N TYR A 409 28.46 20.71 6.20
CA TYR A 409 27.98 19.36 6.46
C TYR A 409 27.10 18.90 5.30
N TYR A 410 27.17 17.63 4.93
CA TYR A 410 26.24 17.04 3.97
C TYR A 410 24.84 16.92 4.57
N TYR A 411 23.81 17.23 3.79
CA TYR A 411 22.43 16.88 4.15
C TYR A 411 22.33 15.37 4.34
N SER A 412 21.62 14.93 5.38
CA SER A 412 21.45 13.51 5.67
C SER A 412 20.02 13.04 5.42
N CYS A 413 19.88 11.75 5.17
CA CYS A 413 18.61 11.07 5.08
C CYS A 413 18.15 10.59 6.45
N GLU A 414 16.84 10.44 6.68
CA GLU A 414 16.29 9.83 7.91
C GLU A 414 16.94 8.48 8.24
N CYS A 415 17.36 7.71 7.24
CA CYS A 415 18.08 6.45 7.41
C CYS A 415 19.56 6.58 7.82
N GLY A 416 20.09 7.79 7.94
CA GLY A 416 21.49 8.06 8.27
C GLY A 416 22.45 8.11 7.08
N ALA A 417 21.98 7.91 5.85
CA ALA A 417 22.82 8.07 4.66
C ALA A 417 23.16 9.56 4.43
N ALA A 418 24.42 9.85 4.09
CA ALA A 418 24.84 11.18 3.67
C ALA A 418 24.50 11.44 2.19
N GLY A 419 23.99 12.64 1.92
CA GLY A 419 23.76 13.13 0.56
C GLY A 419 25.03 13.76 -0.03
N THR A 420 24.85 14.53 -1.11
CA THR A 420 25.94 15.26 -1.77
C THR A 420 25.83 16.77 -1.65
N ALA A 421 24.63 17.29 -1.36
CA ALA A 421 24.42 18.70 -1.09
C ALA A 421 24.85 19.03 0.34
N THR A 422 25.30 20.26 0.58
CA THR A 422 25.82 20.70 1.89
C THR A 422 25.07 21.90 2.44
N PHE A 423 25.07 22.03 3.76
CA PHE A 423 24.64 23.22 4.52
C PHE A 423 25.78 23.70 5.43
N SER A 424 25.76 24.99 5.76
CA SER A 424 26.78 25.59 6.65
C SER A 424 26.42 25.38 8.12
N GLY A 425 27.43 25.08 8.93
CA GLY A 425 27.33 25.19 10.37
C GLY A 425 27.19 26.63 10.84
N THR A 426 27.03 26.81 12.15
CA THR A 426 26.79 28.12 12.76
C THR A 426 28.00 28.70 13.50
N GLN A 427 29.07 27.92 13.65
CA GLN A 427 30.24 28.30 14.44
C GLN A 427 31.53 28.27 13.61
N LEU A 428 32.26 29.38 13.63
CA LEU A 428 33.62 29.48 13.10
C LEU A 428 34.61 28.81 14.05
N ALA A 429 35.73 28.34 13.53
CA ALA A 429 36.83 27.91 14.39
C ALA A 429 37.47 29.12 15.09
N GLU A 430 37.94 28.91 16.31
CA GLU A 430 38.66 29.95 17.05
C GLU A 430 39.94 30.38 16.33
N HIS A 431 40.30 31.66 16.46
CA HIS A 431 41.58 32.14 15.97
C HIS A 431 42.72 31.48 16.74
N VAL A 432 43.75 31.06 16.01
CA VAL A 432 44.96 30.48 16.62
C VAL A 432 46.04 31.55 16.70
N VAL A 433 46.32 32.02 17.92
CA VAL A 433 47.30 33.08 18.19
C VAL A 433 48.72 32.60 17.84
N SER A 434 49.40 33.30 16.94
CA SER A 434 50.82 33.04 16.67
C SER A 434 51.72 33.54 17.81
N SER A 435 52.81 32.82 18.06
CA SER A 435 53.77 33.17 19.13
C SER A 435 54.68 34.36 18.78
N ALA A 436 54.73 34.77 17.51
CA ALA A 436 55.52 35.91 17.07
C ALA A 436 54.73 37.21 17.18
N LEU A 437 55.39 38.27 17.65
CA LEU A 437 54.86 39.63 17.62
C LEU A 437 55.18 40.29 16.28
N THR A 438 54.16 40.91 15.69
CA THR A 438 54.28 41.80 14.53
C THR A 438 54.03 43.23 15.01
N TYR A 439 54.59 44.23 14.32
CA TYR A 439 54.44 45.63 14.69
C TYR A 439 54.48 46.56 13.47
N ASP A 440 53.85 47.73 13.59
CA ASP A 440 53.90 48.86 12.66
C ASP A 440 54.25 50.15 13.42
N ASP A 441 53.97 51.33 12.88
CA ASP A 441 54.24 52.61 13.57
C ASP A 441 53.27 52.92 14.72
N ALA A 442 52.08 52.29 14.74
CA ALA A 442 51.04 52.54 15.73
C ALA A 442 51.14 51.61 16.95
N GLY A 443 51.48 50.34 16.75
CA GLY A 443 51.53 49.36 17.83
C GLY A 443 52.04 47.97 17.43
N HIS A 444 51.90 47.02 18.35
CA HIS A 444 52.27 45.61 18.14
C HIS A 444 51.11 44.67 18.43
N TRP A 445 51.08 43.51 17.76
CA TRP A 445 50.02 42.51 17.86
C TRP A 445 50.53 41.11 17.57
N ASN A 446 49.77 40.09 17.96
CA ASN A 446 49.93 38.73 17.45
C ASN A 446 49.07 38.53 16.21
N ALA A 447 49.59 37.92 15.16
CA ALA A 447 48.76 37.54 14.02
C ALA A 447 48.02 36.23 14.31
N CYS A 448 46.78 36.08 13.82
CA CYS A 448 46.20 34.74 13.68
C CYS A 448 47.04 33.92 12.71
N SER A 449 47.52 32.76 13.14
CA SER A 449 48.39 31.89 12.32
C SER A 449 47.72 31.36 11.04
N THR A 450 46.39 31.44 10.93
CA THR A 450 45.62 30.95 9.79
C THR A 450 45.16 32.05 8.84
N CYS A 451 44.88 33.25 9.35
CA CYS A 451 44.17 34.29 8.58
C CYS A 451 44.76 35.69 8.67
N ASP A 452 45.86 35.85 9.40
CA ASP A 452 46.63 37.09 9.61
C ASP A 452 45.88 38.23 10.32
N ASP A 453 44.67 37.99 10.83
CA ASP A 453 43.92 39.01 11.58
C ASP A 453 44.72 39.45 12.82
N LYS A 454 44.69 40.77 13.11
CA LYS A 454 45.41 41.35 14.24
C LYS A 454 44.73 40.98 15.55
N LEU A 455 45.39 40.18 16.38
CA LEU A 455 44.92 39.76 17.70
C LEU A 455 45.79 40.41 18.78
N ASN A 456 45.22 40.63 19.97
CA ASN A 456 45.94 41.19 21.12
C ASN A 456 46.72 42.46 20.76
N TYR A 457 46.09 43.38 20.03
CA TYR A 457 46.73 44.63 19.65
C TYR A 457 46.97 45.51 20.89
N GLU A 458 48.19 46.01 21.02
CA GLU A 458 48.57 47.00 22.02
C GLU A 458 49.34 48.15 21.36
N ALA A 459 48.99 49.38 21.72
CA ALA A 459 49.74 50.56 21.28
C ALA A 459 51.14 50.55 21.91
N HIS A 460 52.13 51.11 21.20
CA HIS A 460 53.48 51.17 21.74
C HIS A 460 53.55 51.98 23.03
N THR A 461 54.14 51.39 24.08
CA THR A 461 54.76 52.16 25.15
C THR A 461 56.20 52.42 24.74
N LEU A 462 56.50 53.68 24.43
CA LEU A 462 57.76 54.09 23.82
C LEU A 462 58.68 54.78 24.82
N ASP A 463 59.91 54.30 24.91
CA ASP A 463 60.97 54.93 25.68
C ASP A 463 61.85 55.76 24.73
N PHE A 464 62.27 56.95 25.18
CA PHE A 464 63.13 57.82 24.38
C PHE A 464 64.62 57.50 24.61
N VAL A 465 65.33 57.15 23.54
CA VAL A 465 66.75 56.80 23.57
C VAL A 465 67.57 57.86 22.84
N ILE A 466 68.59 58.37 23.52
CA ILE A 466 69.52 59.37 22.97
C ILE A 466 70.62 58.64 22.19
N GLU A 467 70.69 58.88 20.88
CA GLU A 467 71.78 58.38 20.02
C GLU A 467 73.00 59.29 20.07
N ARG A 468 72.75 60.61 20.08
CA ARG A 468 73.78 61.65 20.07
C ARG A 468 73.34 62.83 20.93
N TYR A 469 74.10 63.12 21.98
CA TYR A 469 73.85 64.29 22.81
C TYR A 469 74.01 65.60 22.01
N PRO A 470 73.12 66.60 22.23
CA PRO A 470 73.26 67.92 21.63
C PRO A 470 74.53 68.64 22.12
N THR A 471 75.13 69.42 21.24
CA THR A 471 76.27 70.32 21.53
C THR A 471 75.94 71.73 21.09
N GLU A 472 76.68 72.75 21.55
CA GLU A 472 76.40 74.16 21.21
C GLU A 472 76.35 74.47 19.70
N ALA A 473 76.95 73.61 18.85
CA ALA A 473 77.03 73.79 17.40
C ALA A 473 76.18 72.79 16.58
N VAL A 474 75.66 71.71 17.17
CA VAL A 474 74.97 70.63 16.46
C VAL A 474 73.84 70.07 17.32
N SER A 475 72.62 70.02 16.78
CA SER A 475 71.47 69.33 17.38
C SER A 475 71.81 67.88 17.72
N GLY A 476 71.33 67.40 18.86
CA GLY A 476 71.43 65.97 19.17
C GLY A 476 70.42 65.18 18.35
N SER A 477 70.50 63.86 18.39
CA SER A 477 69.52 62.95 17.82
C SER A 477 69.15 61.89 18.83
N GLY A 478 67.89 61.47 18.80
CA GLY A 478 67.40 60.32 19.52
C GLY A 478 66.21 59.74 18.80
N HIS A 479 65.77 58.56 19.21
CA HIS A 479 64.58 57.92 18.67
C HIS A 479 63.74 57.39 19.83
N TYR A 480 62.51 57.03 19.51
CA TYR A 480 61.64 56.29 20.41
C TYR A 480 61.73 54.81 20.07
N GLU A 481 61.97 53.94 21.06
CA GLU A 481 61.95 52.49 20.87
C GLU A 481 60.91 51.81 21.76
N CYS A 482 60.32 50.72 21.29
CA CYS A 482 59.42 49.88 22.08
C CYS A 482 60.17 48.64 22.59
N SER A 483 60.27 48.50 23.92
CA SER A 483 60.98 47.39 24.57
C SER A 483 60.31 46.02 24.41
N VAL A 484 59.02 45.99 24.03
CA VAL A 484 58.24 44.75 23.85
C VAL A 484 58.46 44.14 22.47
N CYS A 485 58.31 44.93 21.40
CA CYS A 485 58.37 44.44 20.02
C CYS A 485 59.66 44.81 19.28
N GLY A 486 60.46 45.73 19.81
CA GLY A 486 61.69 46.23 19.17
C GLY A 486 61.47 47.26 18.07
N TYR A 487 60.27 47.85 17.95
CA TYR A 487 60.02 48.97 17.03
C TYR A 487 60.92 50.15 17.34
N VAL A 488 61.47 50.80 16.31
CA VAL A 488 62.31 51.99 16.40
C VAL A 488 61.75 53.07 15.48
N SER A 489 61.43 54.24 16.04
CA SER A 489 60.95 55.39 15.27
C SER A 489 62.06 56.01 14.42
N ALA A 490 61.67 56.85 13.46
CA ALA A 490 62.65 57.73 12.81
C ALA A 490 63.36 58.62 13.85
N SER A 491 64.66 58.85 13.66
CA SER A 491 65.44 59.71 14.56
C SER A 491 64.91 61.14 14.53
N VAL A 492 64.60 61.67 15.69
CA VAL A 492 64.17 63.06 15.90
C VAL A 492 65.31 63.89 16.47
N PRO A 493 65.45 65.16 16.05
CA PRO A 493 66.45 66.05 16.60
C PRO A 493 66.10 66.45 18.05
N THR A 494 67.03 66.25 18.98
CA THR A 494 66.88 66.70 20.37
C THR A 494 67.43 68.12 20.51
N TYR A 495 66.54 69.07 20.79
CA TYR A 495 66.88 70.48 21.00
C TYR A 495 66.78 70.83 22.49
N SER A 496 67.74 70.39 23.30
CA SER A 496 68.00 71.03 24.59
C SER A 496 69.33 70.57 25.18
N ALA A 497 70.21 71.54 25.42
CA ALA A 497 71.33 71.44 26.35
C ALA A 497 71.07 72.42 27.51
N GLN A 498 70.08 72.14 28.36
CA GLN A 498 69.92 72.74 29.70
C GLN A 498 69.30 71.70 30.66
N PRO A 499 69.65 71.69 31.96
CA PRO A 499 69.16 70.68 32.92
C PRO A 499 67.81 71.06 33.59
N ILE A 500 67.39 70.17 34.52
CA ILE A 500 66.45 70.28 35.69
C ILE A 500 64.91 70.18 35.38
N PRO A 501 63.94 69.76 36.27
CA PRO A 501 63.88 69.09 37.60
C PRO A 501 62.85 67.92 37.73
N GLU A 502 62.65 67.38 38.95
CA GLU A 502 61.49 66.55 39.36
C GLU A 502 60.18 67.37 39.42
N THR A 503 59.06 66.69 39.10
CA THR A 503 57.61 66.94 39.37
C THR A 503 56.73 67.85 38.47
N VAL A 504 55.67 67.21 37.92
CA VAL A 504 54.22 67.58 37.68
C VAL A 504 53.91 69.08 37.40
N VAL A 505 53.19 69.55 36.35
CA VAL A 505 51.78 69.35 35.93
C VAL A 505 51.49 69.94 34.51
N THR A 506 50.68 69.25 33.68
CA THR A 506 49.53 69.65 32.76
C THR A 506 49.54 70.92 31.85
N PRO A 507 48.88 70.95 30.64
CA PRO A 507 47.43 71.30 30.54
C PRO A 507 46.58 70.79 29.33
N SER A 508 45.25 70.83 29.56
CA SER A 508 44.10 71.11 28.67
C SER A 508 43.60 70.10 27.61
N GLN A 509 42.44 69.52 27.93
CA GLN A 509 41.35 69.14 27.00
C GLN A 509 40.96 70.31 26.07
N PRO A 510 40.33 70.01 24.92
CA PRO A 510 38.93 70.42 24.77
C PRO A 510 38.00 69.26 24.44
N SER A 511 36.85 69.29 25.13
CA SER A 511 35.50 68.80 24.78
C SER A 511 35.34 67.43 24.12
N ASP A 512 34.86 66.52 24.95
CA ASP A 512 33.74 65.58 24.73
C ASP A 512 33.00 65.73 23.39
N GLU A 513 32.91 64.63 22.64
CA GLU A 513 31.64 63.92 22.45
C GLU A 513 31.90 62.41 22.25
N ASP A 514 31.31 61.63 23.16
CA ASP A 514 30.78 60.27 23.03
C ASP A 514 31.67 59.17 22.41
N THR A 515 32.22 58.20 23.17
CA THR A 515 31.53 57.08 23.89
C THR A 515 30.42 56.43 23.08
N SER A 516 30.20 55.13 23.05
CA SER A 516 30.85 53.92 23.51
C SER A 516 30.00 52.79 22.91
N ASP A 517 30.58 51.60 22.82
CA ASP A 517 29.90 50.34 23.13
C ASP A 517 28.39 50.23 22.82
N VAL A 518 28.06 49.48 21.75
CA VAL A 518 26.76 48.82 21.67
C VAL A 518 26.99 47.37 21.26
N THR A 519 26.88 46.51 22.27
CA THR A 519 26.37 45.15 22.14
C THR A 519 24.91 45.20 21.65
N LEU A 520 24.63 44.41 20.62
CA LEU A 520 23.39 43.70 20.28
C LEU A 520 22.04 44.31 20.74
N ASP A 521 21.21 44.78 19.80
CA ASP A 521 20.16 43.96 19.17
C ASP A 521 19.32 44.73 18.11
N GLU A 522 18.96 43.96 17.07
CA GLU A 522 17.95 44.02 15.97
C GLU A 522 17.34 45.34 15.42
N ASP A 523 17.39 45.43 14.07
CA ASP A 523 16.37 45.87 13.07
C ASP A 523 15.57 47.19 13.28
N ASN A 524 15.35 48.12 12.34
CA ASN A 524 15.54 48.25 10.89
C ASN A 524 15.23 49.72 10.47
N VAL A 525 15.59 50.07 9.23
CA VAL A 525 15.57 51.36 8.48
C VAL A 525 14.19 52.05 8.37
N PRO A 526 14.10 53.41 8.27
CA PRO A 526 12.83 54.14 8.10
C PRO A 526 12.43 54.46 6.63
N GLY A 527 11.12 54.45 6.38
CA GLY A 527 10.43 55.41 5.48
C GLY A 527 9.58 54.86 4.33
N SER A 528 8.28 54.64 4.55
CA SER A 528 7.21 55.48 3.96
C SER A 528 5.80 55.14 4.48
N ASP A 529 5.23 56.12 5.20
CA ASP A 529 3.88 56.68 5.04
C ASP A 529 2.64 56.16 5.83
N VAL A 530 1.88 57.16 6.30
CA VAL A 530 0.43 57.23 6.61
C VAL A 530 -0.11 56.93 8.03
N THR A 531 -0.06 57.98 8.87
CA THR A 531 -1.15 58.66 9.65
C THR A 531 -1.88 58.01 10.85
N ILE A 532 -1.81 58.73 12.01
CA ILE A 532 -2.80 59.08 13.09
C ILE A 532 -3.73 57.97 13.64
N ASP A 533 -4.03 57.87 14.94
CA ASP A 533 -4.13 58.87 16.01
C ASP A 533 -4.03 58.15 17.38
N GLU A 534 -3.61 58.91 18.37
CA GLU A 534 -3.56 58.64 19.82
C GLU A 534 -4.93 58.30 20.47
N PRO A 535 -5.04 58.01 21.80
CA PRO A 535 -4.06 57.42 22.75
C PRO A 535 -4.69 56.47 23.83
N VAL A 536 -3.82 55.95 24.73
CA VAL A 536 -4.06 55.81 26.21
C VAL A 536 -5.03 54.67 26.66
N GLN A 537 -4.80 53.81 27.65
CA GLN A 537 -3.97 53.82 28.87
C GLN A 537 -3.89 52.41 29.51
N SER A 538 -2.77 52.15 30.20
CA SER A 538 -2.60 51.46 31.51
C SER A 538 -3.31 50.14 31.86
N GLY A 539 -2.52 49.23 32.45
CA GLY A 539 -2.96 48.50 33.65
C GLY A 539 -2.42 47.08 33.82
N GLN A 540 -1.28 46.94 34.52
CA GLN A 540 -0.98 45.85 35.47
C GLN A 540 -2.21 45.58 36.37
N SER A 541 -2.47 44.45 37.01
CA SER A 541 -1.70 43.26 37.43
C SER A 541 -2.71 42.27 38.05
N ASP A 542 -2.33 40.99 38.10
CA ASP A 542 -2.55 39.97 39.14
C ASP A 542 -3.95 39.79 39.80
N GLU A 543 -4.49 38.56 39.75
CA GLU A 543 -4.59 37.65 40.92
C GLU A 543 -5.41 36.38 40.62
N GLU A 544 -5.11 35.35 41.42
CA GLU A 544 -5.64 33.97 41.48
C GLU A 544 -7.17 33.81 41.52
N ALA A 545 -7.67 32.66 41.04
CA ALA A 545 -8.30 31.64 41.90
C ALA A 545 -9.00 30.50 41.10
N GLU A 546 -8.80 29.28 41.61
CA GLU A 546 -9.64 28.07 41.59
C GLU A 546 -10.88 27.96 40.65
N SER A 547 -11.02 26.80 39.98
CA SER A 547 -11.86 25.70 40.49
C SER A 547 -12.20 24.62 39.45
N ALA A 548 -12.33 23.40 39.97
CA ALA A 548 -13.23 22.31 39.58
C ALA A 548 -13.05 21.56 38.24
N ALA A 549 -12.57 20.32 38.38
CA ALA A 549 -12.90 19.22 37.49
C ALA A 549 -14.35 18.73 37.68
N PRO A 550 -14.87 17.94 36.73
CA PRO A 550 -15.42 16.64 37.14
C PRO A 550 -14.96 15.46 36.26
N ASN A 551 -14.90 14.32 36.94
CA ASN A 551 -14.67 12.95 36.47
C ASN A 551 -15.75 12.47 35.47
N PRO A 552 -15.53 11.37 34.72
CA PRO A 552 -16.18 10.14 35.19
C PRO A 552 -15.38 8.83 35.03
N GLN A 553 -15.70 7.93 35.96
CA GLN A 553 -15.29 6.53 36.08
C GLN A 553 -15.80 5.63 34.94
N THR A 554 -15.02 4.61 34.59
CA THR A 554 -15.39 3.20 34.34
C THR A 554 -14.05 2.41 34.37
N GLY A 555 -13.87 1.20 34.85
CA GLY A 555 -14.72 0.10 35.28
C GLY A 555 -13.90 -1.17 35.02
N LEU A 556 -13.43 -1.83 36.10
CA LEU A 556 -12.61 -3.05 36.04
C LEU A 556 -13.35 -4.21 35.34
N ILE A 557 -12.68 -4.94 34.46
CA ILE A 557 -12.93 -6.37 34.23
C ILE A 557 -11.64 -7.11 33.89
N ALA A 558 -11.37 -8.19 34.63
CA ALA A 558 -10.24 -9.10 34.48
C ALA A 558 -10.51 -10.16 33.38
N PRO A 559 -9.48 -10.89 32.90
CA PRO A 559 -9.54 -11.67 31.66
C PRO A 559 -10.06 -13.09 31.89
N MET A 560 -10.88 -13.61 30.96
CA MET A 560 -11.24 -15.03 30.91
C MET A 560 -11.04 -15.58 29.50
N GLY A 561 -10.14 -16.56 29.39
CA GLY A 561 -10.46 -17.84 28.77
C GLY A 561 -10.45 -17.91 27.24
N ILE A 562 -9.27 -18.24 26.71
CA ILE A 562 -9.07 -18.94 25.43
C ILE A 562 -9.99 -20.17 25.35
N ILE A 563 -10.88 -20.23 24.36
CA ILE A 563 -11.50 -21.49 23.92
C ILE A 563 -11.31 -21.65 22.41
N LEU A 564 -10.56 -22.71 22.11
CA LEU A 564 -10.19 -23.28 20.84
C LEU A 564 -11.43 -23.71 20.04
N ALA A 565 -11.63 -23.16 18.83
CA ALA A 565 -12.64 -23.63 17.90
C ALA A 565 -12.08 -24.77 17.02
N ALA A 566 -12.42 -26.00 17.38
CA ALA A 566 -12.24 -27.18 16.53
C ALA A 566 -13.55 -27.95 16.47
N ALA A 567 -14.31 -27.82 15.38
CA ALA A 567 -15.34 -28.79 15.00
C ALA A 567 -15.91 -28.48 13.60
N MET A 568 -15.40 -29.14 12.56
CA MET A 568 -16.20 -29.57 11.39
C MET A 568 -15.48 -30.73 10.67
N ALA A 569 -15.75 -31.96 11.11
CA ALA A 569 -15.56 -33.17 10.32
C ALA A 569 -16.34 -34.33 10.97
N ALA A 570 -17.49 -34.69 10.38
CA ALA A 570 -17.99 -36.07 10.30
C ALA A 570 -19.44 -36.09 9.76
N LEU A 571 -19.58 -36.42 8.48
CA LEU A 571 -20.85 -36.84 7.89
C LEU A 571 -20.56 -37.96 6.89
N VAL A 572 -20.31 -39.17 7.39
CA VAL A 572 -20.40 -40.41 6.61
C VAL A 572 -20.94 -41.53 7.49
N GLY A 573 -22.09 -42.07 7.10
CA GLY A 573 -22.43 -43.47 7.32
C GLY A 573 -23.51 -43.77 8.35
N LYS A 574 -24.73 -44.04 7.88
CA LYS A 574 -25.30 -45.39 8.00
C LYS A 574 -26.55 -45.57 7.12
N ARG A 575 -26.47 -46.60 6.29
CA ARG A 575 -27.63 -47.33 5.74
C ARG A 575 -28.39 -47.98 6.89
N GLY A 576 -29.72 -47.94 6.78
CA GLY A 576 -30.72 -48.64 7.58
C GLY A 576 -32.06 -48.37 6.93
#